data_AF-A0A2E7DHU9-F1
#
_entry.id   AF-A0A2E7DHU9-F1
#
_cell.length_a   1.000
_cell.length_b   1.000
_cell.length_c   1.000
_cell.angle_alpha   90.00
_cell.angle_beta   90.00
_cell.angle_gamma   90.00
#
_symmetry.space_group_name_H-M   'P 1'
#
loop_
_entity.id
_entity.type
_entity.pdbx_description
1 polymer ?
#
loop_
_entity_poly.entity_id
_entity_poly.type
_entity_poly.pdbx_seq_one_letter_code
_entity_poly.pdbx_strand_id
1 'polypeptide(L)'
;MTPARFQILVEGALAIWKVEVEATFATDQTSCQIVTADGAAVVLRFEREPFGVVWRLVEQGRRDRVHISILPALRSLREITAPGRKAGRVLFVQGDQK
;
A
#
# COMPACT_ATOMS: atom_id res chain seq x y z
N MET A 1 -16.09 -1.43 2.10
CA MET A 1 -14.86 -2.11 2.55
C MET A 1 -14.92 -2.29 4.05
N THR A 2 -14.64 -3.49 4.54
CA THR A 2 -14.63 -3.81 5.97
C THR A 2 -13.19 -3.74 6.51
N PRO A 3 -12.99 -3.46 7.81
CA PRO A 3 -11.65 -3.46 8.41
C PRO A 3 -10.90 -4.79 8.21
N ALA A 4 -11.59 -5.93 8.32
CA ALA A 4 -11.05 -7.25 7.99
C ALA A 4 -10.44 -7.36 6.59
N ARG A 5 -10.95 -6.59 5.62
CA ARG A 5 -10.38 -6.56 4.26
C ARG A 5 -9.17 -5.65 4.15
N PHE A 6 -9.01 -4.64 5.03
CA PHE A 6 -7.85 -3.76 5.02
C PHE A 6 -6.57 -4.55 5.25
N GLN A 7 -6.51 -5.31 6.35
CA GLN A 7 -5.33 -6.08 6.72
C GLN A 7 -4.95 -7.08 5.61
N ILE A 8 -5.91 -7.90 5.17
CA ILE A 8 -5.71 -8.88 4.08
C ILE A 8 -5.15 -8.21 2.81
N LEU A 9 -5.66 -7.03 2.44
CA LEU A 9 -5.22 -6.32 1.24
C LEU A 9 -3.79 -5.80 1.38
N VAL A 10 -3.44 -5.23 2.52
CA VAL A 10 -2.08 -4.72 2.77
C VAL A 10 -1.08 -5.87 2.86
N GLU A 11 -1.37 -6.90 3.65
CA GLU A 11 -0.52 -8.09 3.76
C GLU A 11 -0.31 -8.76 2.40
N GLY A 12 -1.39 -8.95 1.63
CA GLY A 12 -1.32 -9.50 0.29
C GLY A 12 -0.45 -8.65 -0.65
N ALA A 13 -0.58 -7.32 -0.58
CA ALA A 13 0.23 -6.41 -1.37
C ALA A 13 1.73 -6.51 -1.01
N LEU A 14 2.06 -6.46 0.28
CA LEU A 14 3.44 -6.59 0.78
C LEU A 14 4.06 -7.95 0.39
N ALA A 15 3.29 -9.04 0.51
CA ALA A 15 3.72 -10.38 0.10
C ALA A 15 4.01 -10.47 -1.40
N ILE A 16 3.14 -9.90 -2.25
CA ILE A 16 3.36 -9.85 -3.71
C ILE A 16 4.61 -9.04 -4.05
N TRP A 17 4.85 -7.95 -3.33
CA TRP A 17 6.02 -7.10 -3.55
C TRP A 17 7.31 -7.73 -3.04
N LYS A 18 7.24 -8.81 -2.24
CA LYS A 18 8.37 -9.53 -1.64
C LYS A 18 9.38 -8.57 -0.98
N VAL A 19 8.85 -7.64 -0.18
CA VAL A 19 9.64 -6.65 0.57
C VAL A 19 9.85 -7.13 1.99
N GLU A 20 11.06 -6.96 2.52
CA GLU A 20 11.33 -7.18 3.94
C GLU A 20 10.92 -5.92 4.69
N VAL A 21 9.73 -5.98 5.27
CA VAL A 21 9.15 -4.91 6.08
C VAL A 21 8.52 -5.48 7.33
N GLU A 22 8.56 -4.71 8.41
CA GLU A 22 7.76 -4.98 9.59
C GLU A 22 6.45 -4.20 9.47
N ALA A 23 5.31 -4.90 9.53
CA ALA A 23 3.98 -4.29 9.47
C ALA A 23 3.24 -4.53 10.78
N THR A 24 2.85 -3.44 11.44
CA THR A 24 2.03 -3.47 12.66
C THR A 24 0.66 -2.90 12.35
N PHE A 25 -0.39 -3.68 12.61
CA PHE A 25 -1.78 -3.29 12.36
C PHE A 25 -2.43 -2.75 13.63
N ALA A 26 -3.23 -1.69 13.50
CA ALA A 26 -4.07 -1.22 14.59
C ALA A 26 -5.18 -2.23 14.90
N THR A 27 -5.64 -2.27 16.15
CA THR A 27 -6.68 -3.21 16.62
C THR A 27 -8.00 -3.06 15.87
N ASP A 28 -8.32 -1.85 15.43
CA ASP A 28 -9.52 -1.55 14.66
C ASP A 28 -9.40 -1.91 13.17
N GLN A 29 -8.21 -2.37 12.75
CA GLN A 29 -7.85 -2.73 11.37
C GLN A 29 -8.18 -1.63 10.35
N THR A 30 -8.09 -0.36 10.76
CA THR A 30 -8.22 0.79 9.84
C THR A 30 -6.88 1.40 9.49
N SER A 31 -5.80 1.00 10.15
CA SER A 31 -4.47 1.51 9.87
C SER A 31 -3.38 0.47 10.07
N CYS A 32 -2.26 0.69 9.41
CA CYS A 32 -1.02 -0.03 9.66
C CYS A 32 0.18 0.90 9.60
N GLN A 33 1.15 0.63 10.46
CA GLN A 33 2.50 1.18 10.37
C GLN A 33 3.38 0.14 9.70
N ILE A 34 4.17 0.58 8.74
CA ILE A 34 5.12 -0.23 7.99
C ILE A 34 6.50 0.39 8.15
N VAL A 35 7.44 -0.40 8.64
CA VAL A 35 8.84 -0.02 8.79
C VAL A 35 9.66 -0.83 7.80
N THR A 36 10.39 -0.13 6.92
CA THR A 36 11.28 -0.75 5.94
C THR A 36 12.64 -1.06 6.57
N ALA A 37 13.40 -1.98 5.97
CA ALA A 37 14.71 -2.39 6.47
C ALA A 37 15.75 -1.25 6.57
N ASP A 38 15.61 -0.20 5.75
CA ASP A 38 16.42 1.03 5.81
C ASP A 38 15.93 2.05 6.86
N GLY A 39 14.92 1.67 7.66
CA GLY A 39 14.40 2.45 8.78
C GLY A 39 13.34 3.47 8.39
N ALA A 40 12.89 3.54 7.13
CA ALA A 40 11.80 4.41 6.76
C ALA A 40 10.47 3.91 7.35
N ALA A 41 9.72 4.80 7.98
CA ALA A 41 8.42 4.50 8.55
C ALA A 41 7.30 5.18 7.73
N VAL A 42 6.31 4.38 7.35
CA VAL A 42 5.11 4.85 6.66
C VAL A 42 3.86 4.31 7.35
N VAL A 43 2.86 5.17 7.54
CA VAL A 43 1.55 4.80 8.07
C VAL A 43 0.53 4.87 6.95
N LEU A 44 -0.18 3.77 6.70
CA LEU A 44 -1.35 3.75 5.82
C LEU A 44 -2.61 3.72 6.68
N ARG A 45 -3.56 4.62 6.40
CA ARG A 45 -4.85 4.70 7.08
C ARG A 45 -6.00 4.65 6.08
N PHE A 46 -7.04 3.93 6.45
CA PHE A 46 -8.35 3.94 5.84
C PHE A 46 -9.27 4.80 6.69
N GLU A 47 -9.71 5.93 6.14
CA GLU A 47 -10.51 6.91 6.84
C GLU A 47 -11.88 7.02 6.15
N ARG A 48 -12.96 7.10 6.94
CA ARG A 48 -14.31 7.42 6.44
C ARG A 48 -14.58 8.89 6.71
N GLU A 49 -14.66 9.66 5.64
CA GLU A 49 -14.92 11.09 5.64
C GLU A 49 -16.35 11.38 5.15
N PRO A 50 -16.90 12.58 5.40
CA PRO A 50 -18.25 12.96 4.96
C PRO A 50 -18.48 12.81 3.45
N PHE A 51 -17.41 12.93 2.65
CA PHE A 51 -17.42 12.83 1.20
C PHE A 51 -17.00 11.45 0.67
N GLY A 52 -16.83 10.46 1.56
CA GLY A 52 -16.55 9.08 1.19
C GLY A 52 -15.33 8.50 1.89
N VAL A 53 -14.75 7.46 1.29
CA VAL A 53 -13.56 6.80 1.82
C VAL A 53 -12.31 7.46 1.28
N VAL A 54 -11.33 7.69 2.15
CA VAL A 54 -9.97 8.07 1.75
C VAL A 54 -8.94 7.13 2.33
N TRP A 55 -7.82 7.07 1.63
CA TRP A 55 -6.62 6.35 2.03
C TRP A 55 -5.51 7.37 2.23
N ARG A 56 -5.08 7.53 3.47
CA ARG A 56 -4.02 8.45 3.84
C ARG A 56 -2.73 7.71 4.04
N LEU A 57 -1.67 8.21 3.42
CA LEU A 57 -0.33 7.71 3.56
C LEU A 57 0.54 8.80 4.19
N VAL A 58 1.07 8.51 5.38
CA VAL A 58 1.88 9.42 6.18
C VAL A 58 3.29 8.88 6.24
N GLU A 59 4.26 9.60 5.69
CA GLU A 59 5.68 9.24 5.69
C GLU A 59 6.42 10.25 6.58
N GLN A 60 7.33 9.77 7.43
CA GLN A 60 8.06 10.65 8.34
C GLN A 60 8.83 11.74 7.57
N GLY A 61 8.60 13.00 7.91
CA GLY A 61 9.29 14.14 7.29
C GLY A 61 8.79 14.51 5.89
N ARG A 62 7.72 13.88 5.38
CA ARG A 62 7.08 14.26 4.12
C ARG A 62 5.62 14.68 4.32
N ARG A 63 5.08 15.34 3.30
CA ARG A 63 3.66 15.71 3.25
C ARG A 63 2.80 14.46 3.07
N ASP A 64 1.74 14.37 3.85
CA ASP A 64 0.69 13.37 3.70
C ASP A 64 0.18 13.28 2.25
N ARG A 65 0.02 12.05 1.77
CA ARG A 65 -0.63 11.76 0.50
C ARG A 65 -2.02 11.19 0.79
N VAL A 66 -3.02 11.72 0.09
CA VAL A 66 -4.42 11.28 0.23
C VAL A 66 -4.90 10.75 -1.10
N HIS A 67 -5.50 9.56 -1.07
CA HIS A 67 -6.00 8.87 -2.24
C HIS A 67 -7.47 8.49 -2.05
N ILE A 68 -8.29 8.74 -3.07
CA ILE A 68 -9.73 8.41 -3.04
C ILE A 68 -10.03 6.94 -3.33
N SER A 69 -9.01 6.12 -3.56
CA SER A 69 -9.14 4.69 -3.80
C SER A 69 -7.88 3.93 -3.40
N ILE A 70 -8.05 2.62 -3.21
CA ILE A 70 -6.98 1.74 -2.71
C ILE A 70 -5.84 1.56 -3.72
N LEU A 71 -6.12 1.46 -5.01
CA LEU A 71 -5.11 1.19 -6.04
C LEU A 71 -4.01 2.26 -6.09
N PRO A 72 -4.31 3.58 -6.17
CA PRO A 72 -3.28 4.61 -6.10
C PRO A 72 -2.60 4.66 -4.74
N ALA A 73 -3.30 4.36 -3.63
CA ALA A 73 -2.68 4.28 -2.31
C ALA A 73 -1.63 3.16 -2.23
N LEU A 74 -1.96 1.95 -2.71
CA LEU A 74 -1.03 0.83 -2.78
C LEU A 74 0.12 1.09 -3.75
N ARG A 75 -0.13 1.81 -4.85
CA ARG A 75 0.95 2.24 -5.75
C ARG A 75 1.93 3.16 -5.06
N SER A 76 1.44 4.19 -4.35
CA SER A 76 2.30 5.09 -3.58
C SER A 76 3.00 4.37 -2.43
N LEU A 77 2.34 3.43 -1.75
CA LEU A 77 2.98 2.61 -0.73
C LEU A 77 4.10 1.73 -1.30
N ARG A 78 3.89 1.16 -2.49
CA ARG A 78 4.91 0.38 -3.19
C ARG A 78 6.13 1.23 -3.55
N GLU A 79 5.94 2.46 -4.01
CA GLU A 79 7.05 3.36 -4.34
C GLU A 79 7.95 3.63 -3.13
N ILE A 80 7.37 3.61 -1.92
CA ILE A 80 8.09 3.81 -0.66
C ILE A 80 8.76 2.52 -0.19
N THR A 81 8.03 1.40 -0.22
CA THR A 81 8.50 0.12 0.34
C THR A 81 9.35 -0.71 -0.64
N ALA A 82 9.27 -0.44 -1.94
CA ALA A 82 9.97 -1.16 -3.00
C ALA A 82 10.52 -0.24 -4.12
N PRO A 83 11.27 0.84 -3.81
CA PRO A 83 11.67 1.86 -4.79
C PRO A 83 12.50 1.31 -5.96
N GLY A 84 13.25 0.21 -5.75
CA GLY A 84 14.07 -0.44 -6.77
C GLY A 84 13.35 -1.42 -7.70
N ARG A 85 12.12 -1.84 -7.38
CA ARG A 85 11.35 -2.78 -8.23
C ARG A 85 10.39 -2.00 -9.11
N LYS A 86 10.81 -1.71 -10.35
CA LYS A 86 9.93 -1.16 -11.41
C LYS A 86 8.56 -1.82 -11.35
N ALA A 87 7.48 -1.02 -11.35
CA ALA A 87 6.12 -1.48 -11.51
C ALA A 87 6.09 -2.54 -12.61
N GLY A 88 5.85 -3.81 -12.25
CA GLY A 88 5.85 -4.91 -13.21
C GLY A 88 4.81 -4.57 -14.26
N ARG A 89 5.27 -4.15 -15.45
CA ARG A 89 4.40 -3.95 -16.59
C ARG A 89 3.83 -5.32 -16.92
N VAL A 90 2.52 -5.46 -16.87
CA VAL A 90 1.83 -6.63 -17.42
C VAL A 90 2.15 -6.63 -18.90
N LEU A 91 3.07 -7.50 -19.32
CA LEU A 91 3.31 -7.77 -20.72
C LEU A 91 2.21 -8.74 -21.17
N PHE A 92 1.19 -8.22 -21.85
CA PHE A 92 0.32 -9.06 -22.64
C PHE A 92 1.16 -9.57 -23.81
N VAL A 93 1.70 -10.79 -23.70
CA VAL A 93 2.27 -11.47 -24.85
C VAL A 93 1.09 -11.92 -25.69
N GLN A 94 0.83 -11.20 -26.78
CA GLN A 94 -0.10 -11.63 -27.81
C GLN A 94 0.48 -12.91 -28.40
N GLY A 95 -0.17 -14.04 -28.14
CA GLY A 95 0.24 -15.33 -28.67
C GLY A 95 0.18 -15.29 -30.19
N ASP A 96 1.34 -15.32 -30.82
CA ASP A 96 1.47 -15.51 -32.26
C ASP A 96 1.18 -16.99 -32.52
N GLN A 97 -0.03 -17.28 -32.99
CA GLN A 97 -0.40 -18.62 -33.43
C GLN A 97 0.16 -18.81 -34.84
N LYS A 98 1.18 -19.65 -34.95
CA LYS A 98 1.58 -20.28 -36.22
C LYS A 98 0.99 -21.68 -36.29
#